data_AF-A0A934TYX7-F1
#
_entry.id   AF-A0A934TYX7-F1
#
_cell.length_a   1.000
_cell.length_b   1.000
_cell.length_c   1.000
_cell.angle_alpha   90.00
_cell.angle_beta   90.00
_cell.angle_gamma   90.00
#
_symmetry.space_group_name_H-M   'P 1'
#
loop_
_entity.id
_entity.type
_entity.pdbx_description
1 polymer ?
#
loop_
_entity_poly.entity_id
_entity_poly.type
_entity_poly.pdbx_seq_one_letter_code
_entity_poly.pdbx_strand_id
1 'polypeptide(L)'
;MSTDNKELETIASETETEEVEEATPKKKKLFTAKRIEVITAIFLGVTALLTAWATWIGSLHGGNQATNFTKSNNLASEGNAAYNSAMQMYLSDLMAWNTAIDYQLDAEVAKMKGNEEEAKIYEDKMHYFMQQNSSQILSDAMNQMDDSMSSPFEVEGMTDKYFEESNNLIAQSQELLEEGKRDNRNGDAYNLVNVIYSVVLFLLGIVGVFKNLPNRVVVLFIAIAGVVLATIYMFTIPLPTGFNILSFFGMA
;
A
#
# COMPACT_ATOMS: atom_id res chain seq x y z
N MET A 1 77.72 35.70 66.76
CA MET A 1 79.02 35.25 66.25
C MET A 1 78.97 33.73 66.27
N SER A 2 78.95 33.15 65.08
CA SER A 2 78.91 31.71 64.80
C SER A 2 80.17 31.03 65.32
N THR A 3 80.06 29.78 65.79
CA THR A 3 80.85 28.66 65.24
C THR A 3 80.36 27.31 65.76
N ASP A 4 80.14 26.42 64.81
CA ASP A 4 79.87 24.98 64.87
C ASP A 4 81.03 24.12 65.42
N ASN A 5 80.70 22.93 65.94
CA ASN A 5 81.27 21.61 65.58
C ASN A 5 80.65 20.52 66.49
N LYS A 6 79.94 19.49 65.99
CA LYS A 6 80.44 18.19 65.46
C LYS A 6 81.38 17.49 66.46
N GLU A 7 81.21 16.25 66.93
CA GLU A 7 80.61 14.98 66.47
C GLU A 7 80.54 14.02 67.67
N LEU A 8 79.62 13.03 67.68
CA LEU A 8 79.88 11.59 68.00
C LEU A 8 78.57 10.80 68.26
N GLU A 9 78.21 10.03 67.23
CA GLU A 9 77.62 8.68 67.18
C GLU A 9 76.85 8.10 68.38
N THR A 10 75.63 7.61 68.10
CA THR A 10 75.17 6.30 68.57
C THR A 10 74.14 5.71 67.59
N ILE A 11 74.33 4.44 67.26
CA ILE A 11 73.72 3.64 66.19
C ILE A 11 72.48 2.89 66.70
N ALA A 12 71.41 2.82 65.89
CA ALA A 12 70.48 1.68 65.73
C ALA A 12 69.41 2.08 64.67
N SER A 13 69.58 1.70 63.40
CA SER A 13 68.87 0.61 62.68
C SER A 13 67.34 0.70 62.79
N GLU A 14 66.62 0.96 61.70
CA GLU A 14 65.74 0.01 60.95
C GLU A 14 64.48 0.84 60.63
N THR A 15 63.79 0.88 59.49
CA THR A 15 63.76 0.11 58.24
C THR A 15 62.99 1.02 57.26
N GLU A 16 63.45 1.15 56.01
CA GLU A 16 62.66 1.81 54.95
C GLU A 16 61.39 0.99 54.71
N THR A 17 60.23 1.55 55.05
CA THR A 17 58.94 1.09 54.55
C THR A 17 58.78 1.58 53.11
N GLU A 18 59.10 0.72 52.15
CA GLU A 18 58.55 0.81 50.80
C GLU A 18 57.02 0.64 50.88
N GLU A 19 56.27 1.73 50.69
CA GLU A 19 54.84 1.64 50.40
C GLU A 19 54.68 1.03 49.00
N VAL A 20 54.28 -0.25 48.98
CA VAL A 20 53.80 -0.93 47.78
C VAL A 20 52.48 -0.27 47.38
N GLU A 21 52.53 0.56 46.34
CA GLU A 21 51.36 1.16 45.71
C GLU A 21 50.49 0.04 45.12
N GLU A 22 49.41 -0.32 45.83
CA GLU A 22 48.48 -1.36 45.46
C GLU A 22 47.74 -0.96 44.16
N ALA A 23 48.16 -1.52 43.03
CA ALA A 23 47.59 -1.27 41.72
C ALA A 23 46.15 -1.81 41.63
N THR A 24 45.19 -1.01 42.06
CA THR A 24 43.77 -1.28 41.81
C THR A 24 43.51 -1.42 40.30
N PRO A 25 42.73 -2.43 39.85
CA PRO A 25 42.52 -2.66 38.44
C PRO A 25 41.68 -1.51 37.88
N LYS A 26 42.31 -0.59 37.14
CA LYS A 26 41.64 0.51 36.44
C LYS A 26 40.53 -0.07 35.55
N LYS A 27 39.26 0.00 36.01
CA LYS A 27 38.07 -0.26 35.18
C LYS A 27 38.23 0.58 33.90
N LYS A 28 38.50 -0.07 32.76
CA LYS A 28 38.63 0.60 31.47
C LYS A 28 37.36 1.43 31.24
N LYS A 29 37.48 2.77 31.27
CA LYS A 29 36.35 3.66 30.98
C LYS A 29 35.87 3.34 29.55
N LEU A 30 34.66 2.78 29.44
CA LEU A 30 34.08 2.30 28.18
C LEU A 30 33.95 3.43 27.13
N PHE A 31 33.77 4.68 27.57
CA PHE A 31 33.47 5.85 26.74
C PHE A 31 34.55 6.93 26.81
N THR A 32 35.67 6.75 26.12
CA THR A 32 36.64 7.85 25.86
C THR A 32 36.13 8.75 24.74
N ALA A 33 36.44 10.05 24.76
CA ALA A 33 36.05 11.01 23.72
C ALA A 33 36.33 10.51 22.29
N LYS A 34 37.52 9.96 22.04
CA LYS A 34 37.91 9.39 20.73
C LYS A 34 37.04 8.21 20.30
N ARG A 35 36.58 7.36 21.23
CA ARG A 35 35.68 6.24 20.92
C ARG A 35 34.28 6.74 20.58
N ILE A 36 33.79 7.74 21.31
CA ILE A 36 32.49 8.39 21.04
C ILE A 36 32.50 8.99 19.62
N GLU A 37 33.57 9.67 19.23
CA GLU A 37 33.71 10.25 17.88
C GLU A 37 33.67 9.19 16.78
N VAL A 38 34.41 8.09 16.94
CA VAL A 38 34.41 6.98 15.98
C VAL A 38 33.03 6.33 15.89
N ILE A 39 32.38 6.04 17.03
CA ILE A 39 31.04 5.46 17.05
C ILE A 39 30.03 6.40 16.39
N THR A 40 30.09 7.70 16.71
CA THR A 40 29.21 8.71 16.12
C THR A 40 29.35 8.76 14.61
N ALA A 41 30.58 8.77 14.09
CA ALA A 41 30.85 8.79 12.65
C ALA A 41 30.31 7.54 11.94
N ILE A 42 30.47 6.35 12.55
CA ILE A 42 29.91 5.10 12.02
C ILE A 42 28.39 5.17 11.96
N PHE A 43 27.74 5.56 13.06
CA PHE A 43 26.28 5.67 13.11
C PHE A 43 25.75 6.75 12.15
N LEU A 44 26.49 7.84 11.93
CA LEU A 44 26.12 8.87 10.95
C LEU A 44 26.08 8.27 9.54
N GLY A 45 27.10 7.51 9.15
CA GLY A 45 27.17 6.84 7.86
C GLY A 45 26.10 5.76 7.69
N VAL A 46 25.93 4.89 8.69
CA VAL A 46 24.90 3.83 8.68
C VAL A 46 23.49 4.43 8.59
N THR A 47 23.20 5.45 9.40
CA THR A 47 21.88 6.10 9.40
C THR A 47 21.61 6.74 8.04
N ALA A 48 22.61 7.38 7.40
CA ALA A 48 22.45 7.94 6.06
C ALA A 48 22.09 6.88 5.00
N LEU A 49 22.74 5.70 5.04
CA LEU A 49 22.42 4.59 4.14
C LEU A 49 21.00 4.05 4.39
N LEU A 50 20.59 3.93 5.66
CA LEU A 50 19.23 3.50 6.01
C LEU A 50 18.17 4.51 5.56
N THR A 51 18.44 5.82 5.67
CA THR A 51 17.57 6.87 5.13
C THR A 51 17.43 6.77 3.61
N ALA A 52 18.55 6.57 2.90
CA ALA A 52 18.52 6.41 1.45
C ALA A 52 17.69 5.18 1.05
N TRP A 53 17.85 4.06 1.77
CA TRP A 53 17.07 2.85 1.57
C TRP A 53 15.57 3.08 1.81
N ALA A 54 15.20 3.64 2.97
CA ALA A 54 13.80 3.90 3.32
C ALA A 54 13.14 4.88 2.32
N THR A 55 13.87 5.89 1.85
CA THR A 55 13.41 6.80 0.79
C THR A 55 13.12 6.07 -0.52
N TRP A 56 14.01 5.19 -0.94
CA TRP A 56 13.85 4.44 -2.19
C TRP A 56 12.68 3.45 -2.13
N ILE A 57 12.55 2.69 -1.04
CA ILE A 57 11.44 1.75 -0.89
C ILE A 57 10.10 2.49 -0.74
N GLY A 58 10.08 3.60 0.01
CA GLY A 58 8.90 4.45 0.14
C GLY A 58 8.44 5.02 -1.20
N SER A 59 9.35 5.44 -2.07
CA SER A 59 8.98 5.93 -3.40
C SER A 59 8.47 4.83 -4.33
N LEU A 60 8.95 3.59 -4.18
CA LEU A 60 8.45 2.44 -4.94
C LEU A 60 7.00 2.09 -4.54
N HIS A 61 6.70 2.11 -3.23
CA HIS A 61 5.31 2.03 -2.75
C HIS A 61 4.45 3.17 -3.32
N GLY A 62 4.95 4.40 -3.32
CA GLY A 62 4.25 5.55 -3.93
C GLY A 62 3.99 5.41 -5.43
N GLY A 63 4.92 4.79 -6.18
CA GLY A 63 4.75 4.49 -7.60
C GLY A 63 3.67 3.44 -7.86
N ASN A 64 3.67 2.36 -7.08
CA ASN A 64 2.64 1.32 -7.16
C ASN A 64 1.26 1.87 -6.79
N GLN A 65 1.17 2.66 -5.72
CA GLN A 65 -0.04 3.39 -5.33
C GLN A 65 -0.58 4.24 -6.50
N ALA A 66 0.25 5.09 -7.09
CA ALA A 66 -0.18 5.99 -8.16
C ALA A 66 -0.68 5.21 -9.39
N THR A 67 -0.01 4.12 -9.73
CA THR A 67 -0.41 3.22 -10.81
C THR A 67 -1.75 2.56 -10.52
N ASN A 68 -1.91 1.99 -9.32
CA ASN A 68 -3.12 1.29 -8.90
C ASN A 68 -4.33 2.24 -8.81
N PHE A 69 -4.16 3.45 -8.27
CA PHE A 69 -5.22 4.48 -8.27
C PHE A 69 -5.59 4.94 -9.68
N THR A 70 -4.62 5.10 -10.58
CA THR A 70 -4.91 5.47 -11.98
C THR A 70 -5.71 4.38 -12.68
N LYS A 71 -5.27 3.12 -12.59
CA LYS A 71 -5.98 1.98 -13.19
C LYS A 71 -7.36 1.81 -12.59
N SER A 72 -7.48 1.91 -11.27
CA SER A 72 -8.75 1.83 -10.55
C SER A 72 -9.74 2.90 -11.05
N ASN A 73 -9.31 4.16 -11.16
CA ASN A 73 -10.16 5.24 -11.66
C ASN A 73 -10.58 5.02 -13.13
N ASN A 74 -9.67 4.55 -13.98
CA ASN A 74 -10.00 4.26 -15.38
C ASN A 74 -11.05 3.14 -15.48
N LEU A 75 -10.83 2.02 -14.77
CA LEU A 75 -11.79 0.91 -14.73
C LEU A 75 -13.13 1.30 -14.11
N ALA A 76 -13.13 2.18 -13.10
CA ALA A 76 -14.38 2.71 -12.55
C ALA A 76 -15.13 3.54 -13.61
N SER A 77 -14.41 4.38 -14.36
CA SER A 77 -15.00 5.17 -15.44
C SER A 77 -15.55 4.29 -16.57
N GLU A 78 -14.78 3.28 -17.00
CA GLU A 78 -15.21 2.30 -18.00
C GLU A 78 -16.41 1.49 -17.51
N GLY A 79 -16.39 1.02 -16.27
CA GLY A 79 -17.49 0.29 -15.64
C GLY A 79 -18.78 1.13 -15.56
N ASN A 80 -18.67 2.42 -15.25
CA ASN A 80 -19.82 3.34 -15.28
C ASN A 80 -20.32 3.59 -16.71
N ALA A 81 -19.44 3.69 -17.70
CA ALA A 81 -19.84 3.80 -19.10
C ALA A 81 -20.57 2.53 -19.56
N ALA A 82 -20.03 1.35 -19.24
CA ALA A 82 -20.65 0.05 -19.51
C ALA A 82 -22.02 -0.07 -18.83
N TYR A 83 -22.16 0.39 -17.58
CA TYR A 83 -23.46 0.43 -16.87
C TYR A 83 -24.51 1.24 -17.64
N ASN A 84 -24.14 2.43 -18.10
CA ASN A 84 -25.06 3.30 -18.83
C ASN A 84 -25.44 2.72 -20.19
N SER A 85 -24.51 2.07 -20.89
CA SER A 85 -24.79 1.35 -22.13
C SER A 85 -25.71 0.15 -21.89
N ALA A 86 -25.43 -0.64 -20.85
CA ALA A 86 -26.25 -1.76 -20.42
C ALA A 86 -27.68 -1.33 -20.06
N MET A 87 -27.83 -0.23 -19.32
CA MET A 87 -29.13 0.33 -18.97
C MET A 87 -29.91 0.78 -20.21
N GLN A 88 -29.26 1.42 -21.18
CA GLN A 88 -29.89 1.79 -22.45
C GLN A 88 -30.37 0.56 -23.22
N MET A 89 -29.55 -0.49 -23.29
CA MET A 89 -29.92 -1.76 -23.94
C MET A 89 -31.09 -2.43 -23.23
N TYR A 90 -31.04 -2.53 -21.89
CA TYR A 90 -32.12 -3.07 -21.07
C TYR A 90 -33.45 -2.34 -21.30
N LEU A 91 -33.43 -0.99 -21.31
CA LEU A 91 -34.62 -0.19 -21.58
C LEU A 91 -35.10 -0.36 -23.03
N SER A 92 -34.19 -0.46 -24.00
CA SER A 92 -34.53 -0.73 -25.40
C SER A 92 -35.24 -2.09 -25.54
N ASP A 93 -34.74 -3.12 -24.87
CA ASP A 93 -35.33 -4.46 -24.89
C ASP A 93 -36.69 -4.50 -24.18
N LEU A 94 -36.87 -3.75 -23.08
CA LEU A 94 -38.18 -3.59 -22.44
C LEU A 94 -39.19 -2.94 -23.38
N MET A 95 -38.79 -1.90 -24.11
CA MET A 95 -39.65 -1.26 -25.11
C MET A 95 -39.97 -2.20 -26.27
N ALA A 96 -38.98 -2.95 -26.75
CA ALA A 96 -39.15 -3.91 -27.82
C ALA A 96 -40.15 -5.01 -27.43
N TRP A 97 -40.00 -5.56 -26.22
CA TRP A 97 -40.91 -6.56 -25.67
C TRP A 97 -42.34 -6.03 -25.53
N ASN A 98 -42.53 -4.84 -24.94
CA ASN A 98 -43.87 -4.25 -24.78
C ASN A 98 -44.54 -4.03 -26.14
N THR A 99 -43.80 -3.57 -27.15
CA THR A 99 -44.33 -3.39 -28.51
C THR A 99 -44.72 -4.73 -29.15
N ALA A 100 -43.95 -5.79 -28.89
CA ALA A 100 -44.29 -7.13 -29.37
C ALA A 100 -45.57 -7.67 -28.72
N ILE A 101 -45.75 -7.43 -27.42
CA ILE A 101 -46.99 -7.77 -26.70
C ILE A 101 -48.19 -7.03 -27.29
N ASP A 102 -48.05 -5.75 -27.66
CA ASP A 102 -49.14 -5.01 -28.32
C ASP A 102 -49.53 -5.65 -29.66
N TYR A 103 -48.56 -6.04 -30.49
CA TYR A 103 -48.85 -6.76 -31.74
C TYR A 103 -49.48 -8.13 -31.51
N GLN A 104 -49.04 -8.86 -30.48
CA GLN A 104 -49.65 -10.13 -30.12
C GLN A 104 -51.11 -9.94 -29.71
N LEU A 105 -51.41 -8.93 -28.89
CA LEU A 105 -52.77 -8.61 -28.47
C LEU A 105 -53.66 -8.25 -29.66
N ASP A 106 -53.16 -7.43 -30.58
CA ASP A 106 -53.89 -7.08 -31.82
C ASP A 106 -54.18 -8.32 -32.68
N ALA A 107 -53.23 -9.24 -32.79
CA ALA A 107 -53.42 -10.51 -33.49
C ALA A 107 -54.53 -11.35 -32.83
N GLU A 108 -54.53 -11.47 -31.50
CA GLU A 108 -55.57 -12.19 -30.75
C GLU A 108 -56.95 -11.54 -30.92
N VAL A 109 -57.02 -10.21 -30.89
CA VAL A 109 -58.27 -9.46 -31.14
C VAL A 109 -58.81 -9.71 -32.55
N ALA A 110 -57.94 -9.74 -33.56
CA ALA A 110 -58.33 -10.06 -34.94
C ALA A 110 -58.87 -11.50 -35.07
N LYS A 111 -58.23 -12.48 -34.42
CA LYS A 111 -58.71 -13.87 -34.35
C LYS A 111 -60.09 -13.97 -33.69
N MET A 112 -60.30 -13.27 -32.58
CA MET A 112 -61.61 -13.25 -31.90
C MET A 112 -62.73 -12.67 -32.78
N LYS A 113 -62.40 -11.78 -33.71
CA LYS A 113 -63.33 -11.22 -34.71
C LYS A 113 -63.50 -12.11 -35.96
N GLY A 114 -62.77 -13.22 -36.05
CA GLY A 114 -62.77 -14.13 -37.19
C GLY A 114 -61.97 -13.63 -38.40
N ASN A 115 -61.04 -12.68 -38.21
CA ASN A 115 -60.22 -12.13 -39.29
C ASN A 115 -58.78 -12.71 -39.25
N GLU A 116 -58.62 -13.92 -39.78
CA GLU A 116 -57.34 -14.64 -39.78
C GLU A 116 -56.24 -13.96 -40.62
N GLU A 117 -56.59 -13.28 -41.71
CA GLU A 117 -55.60 -12.56 -42.53
C GLU A 117 -55.01 -11.37 -41.77
N GLU A 118 -55.85 -10.60 -41.06
CA GLU A 118 -55.40 -9.49 -40.23
C GLU A 118 -54.55 -9.97 -39.05
N ALA A 119 -54.95 -11.06 -38.40
CA ALA A 119 -54.16 -11.66 -37.33
C ALA A 119 -52.75 -12.03 -37.79
N LYS A 120 -52.63 -12.66 -38.97
CA LYS A 120 -51.33 -13.02 -39.54
C LYS A 120 -50.44 -11.81 -39.83
N ILE A 121 -51.02 -10.69 -40.28
CA ILE A 121 -50.26 -9.44 -40.48
C ILE A 121 -49.63 -8.96 -39.18
N TYR A 122 -50.35 -9.05 -38.06
CA TYR A 122 -49.83 -8.65 -36.75
C TYR A 122 -48.76 -9.62 -36.22
N GLU A 123 -48.95 -10.94 -36.42
CA GLU A 123 -47.92 -11.94 -36.10
C GLU A 123 -46.63 -11.70 -36.90
N ASP A 124 -46.73 -11.48 -38.21
CA ASP A 124 -45.59 -11.17 -39.05
C ASP A 124 -44.90 -9.86 -38.59
N LYS A 125 -45.67 -8.82 -38.28
CA LYS A 125 -45.13 -7.56 -37.71
C LYS A 125 -44.36 -7.79 -36.42
N MET A 126 -44.90 -8.58 -35.50
CA MET A 126 -44.24 -8.93 -34.25
C MET A 126 -42.90 -9.62 -34.51
N HIS A 127 -42.90 -10.64 -35.37
CA HIS A 127 -41.69 -11.38 -35.71
C HIS A 127 -40.61 -10.51 -36.35
N TYR A 128 -40.96 -9.70 -37.37
CA TYR A 128 -40.02 -8.79 -38.02
C TYR A 128 -39.50 -7.71 -37.06
N PHE A 129 -40.38 -7.15 -36.23
CA PHE A 129 -40.02 -6.12 -35.28
C PHE A 129 -39.05 -6.66 -34.22
N MET A 130 -39.35 -7.82 -33.63
CA MET A 130 -38.47 -8.44 -32.64
C MET A 130 -37.12 -8.80 -33.25
N GLN A 131 -37.10 -9.41 -34.43
CA GLN A 131 -35.83 -9.73 -35.12
C GLN A 131 -34.90 -8.52 -35.29
N GLN A 132 -35.47 -7.33 -35.50
CA GLN A 132 -34.68 -6.11 -35.73
C GLN A 132 -34.32 -5.33 -34.47
N ASN A 133 -35.10 -5.47 -33.39
CA ASN A 133 -35.03 -4.58 -32.23
C ASN A 133 -34.67 -5.29 -30.92
N SER A 134 -34.71 -6.62 -30.87
CA SER A 134 -34.29 -7.36 -29.68
C SER A 134 -32.79 -7.57 -29.64
N SER A 135 -32.17 -7.37 -28.48
CA SER A 135 -30.81 -7.82 -28.24
C SER A 135 -30.70 -9.35 -28.20
N GLN A 136 -29.47 -9.84 -28.20
CA GLN A 136 -29.19 -11.26 -27.98
C GLN A 136 -29.66 -11.71 -26.58
N ILE A 137 -29.53 -10.85 -25.56
CA ILE A 137 -29.93 -11.19 -24.18
C ILE A 137 -31.44 -11.42 -24.11
N LEU A 138 -32.23 -10.54 -24.73
CA LEU A 138 -33.68 -10.72 -24.82
C LEU A 138 -34.05 -11.97 -25.64
N SER A 139 -33.37 -12.19 -26.77
CA SER A 139 -33.60 -13.37 -27.61
C SER A 139 -33.33 -14.68 -26.87
N ASP A 140 -32.22 -14.75 -26.13
CA ASP A 140 -31.84 -15.93 -25.35
C ASP A 140 -32.81 -16.16 -24.19
N ALA A 141 -33.27 -15.09 -23.54
CA ALA A 141 -34.25 -15.17 -22.47
C ALA A 141 -35.60 -15.69 -22.97
N MET A 142 -36.09 -15.22 -24.13
CA MET A 142 -37.31 -15.74 -24.74
C MET A 142 -37.23 -17.25 -25.02
N ASN A 143 -36.07 -17.75 -25.44
CA ASN A 143 -35.87 -19.18 -25.67
C ASN A 143 -35.79 -20.02 -24.38
N GLN A 144 -35.60 -19.38 -23.22
CA GLN A 144 -35.52 -20.02 -21.91
C GLN A 144 -36.83 -19.93 -21.12
N MET A 145 -37.84 -19.22 -21.64
CA MET A 145 -39.14 -19.15 -21.01
C MET A 145 -39.80 -20.53 -20.96
N ASP A 146 -40.47 -20.81 -19.85
CA ASP A 146 -41.40 -21.94 -19.73
C ASP A 146 -42.86 -21.44 -19.77
N ASP A 147 -43.80 -22.38 -19.82
CA ASP A 147 -45.25 -22.08 -19.91
C ASP A 147 -45.80 -21.30 -18.70
N SER A 148 -45.04 -21.19 -17.60
CA SER A 148 -45.44 -20.43 -16.41
C SER A 148 -45.01 -18.97 -16.46
N MET A 149 -44.08 -18.61 -17.34
CA MET A 149 -43.55 -17.27 -17.47
C MET A 149 -44.36 -16.42 -18.43
N SER A 150 -44.67 -15.19 -18.03
CA SER A 150 -45.40 -14.22 -18.86
C SER A 150 -44.47 -13.22 -19.55
N SER A 151 -43.19 -13.21 -19.18
CA SER A 151 -42.20 -12.29 -19.73
C SER A 151 -40.79 -12.89 -19.69
N PRO A 152 -39.95 -12.64 -20.72
CA PRO A 152 -38.54 -13.06 -20.69
C PRO A 152 -37.77 -12.41 -19.53
N PHE A 153 -38.23 -11.25 -19.01
CA PHE A 153 -37.62 -10.58 -17.86
C PHE A 153 -37.84 -11.31 -16.53
N GLU A 154 -38.67 -12.36 -16.50
CA GLU A 154 -38.81 -13.27 -15.36
C GLU A 154 -37.76 -14.38 -15.36
N VAL A 155 -37.03 -14.58 -16.48
CA VAL A 155 -35.94 -15.55 -16.58
C VAL A 155 -34.84 -15.18 -15.60
N GLU A 156 -34.48 -16.12 -14.72
CA GLU A 156 -33.48 -15.92 -13.68
C GLU A 156 -32.13 -15.46 -14.27
N GLY A 157 -31.55 -14.41 -13.66
CA GLY A 157 -30.26 -13.86 -14.07
C GLY A 157 -30.28 -13.09 -15.39
N MET A 158 -31.42 -12.90 -16.05
CA MET A 158 -31.49 -12.11 -17.28
C MET A 158 -30.98 -10.67 -17.05
N THR A 159 -31.44 -10.01 -15.98
CA THR A 159 -31.01 -8.64 -15.68
C THR A 159 -29.51 -8.57 -15.42
N ASP A 160 -28.94 -9.56 -14.73
CA ASP A 160 -27.51 -9.60 -14.41
C ASP A 160 -26.63 -9.67 -15.66
N LYS A 161 -27.08 -10.39 -16.70
CA LYS A 161 -26.35 -10.48 -17.99
C LYS A 161 -26.14 -9.11 -18.65
N TYR A 162 -27.06 -8.15 -18.48
CA TYR A 162 -26.86 -6.79 -19.01
C TYR A 162 -25.69 -6.10 -18.33
N PHE A 163 -25.52 -6.30 -17.02
CA PHE A 163 -24.59 -5.54 -16.20
C PHE A 163 -23.30 -6.30 -15.87
N GLU A 164 -23.11 -7.52 -16.38
CA GLU A 164 -21.96 -8.37 -16.08
C GLU A 164 -20.62 -7.67 -16.35
N GLU A 165 -20.47 -7.04 -17.52
CA GLU A 165 -19.26 -6.30 -17.88
C GLU A 165 -18.99 -5.15 -16.91
N SER A 166 -20.02 -4.33 -16.64
CA SER A 166 -19.91 -3.21 -15.69
C SER A 166 -19.51 -3.69 -14.30
N ASN A 167 -20.21 -4.71 -13.79
CA ASN A 167 -19.95 -5.28 -12.47
C ASN A 167 -18.53 -5.82 -12.36
N ASN A 168 -18.02 -6.49 -13.41
CA ASN A 168 -16.67 -7.00 -13.47
C ASN A 168 -15.63 -5.86 -13.44
N LEU A 169 -15.82 -4.82 -14.26
CA LEU A 169 -14.93 -3.65 -14.29
C LEU A 169 -14.90 -2.91 -12.94
N ILE A 170 -16.06 -2.71 -12.32
CA ILE A 170 -16.17 -2.08 -10.99
C ILE A 170 -15.52 -2.95 -9.91
N ALA A 171 -15.68 -4.27 -9.97
CA ALA A 171 -15.02 -5.18 -9.03
C ALA A 171 -13.49 -5.11 -9.14
N GLN A 172 -12.95 -5.19 -10.36
CA GLN A 172 -11.50 -5.03 -10.61
C GLN A 172 -10.97 -3.66 -10.17
N SER A 173 -11.75 -2.60 -10.42
CA SER A 173 -11.43 -1.25 -9.94
C SER A 173 -11.28 -1.20 -8.42
N GLN A 174 -12.20 -1.85 -7.69
CA GLN A 174 -12.20 -1.86 -6.23
C GLN A 174 -11.02 -2.66 -5.66
N GLU A 175 -10.65 -3.78 -6.28
CA GLU A 175 -9.47 -4.56 -5.89
C GLU A 175 -8.19 -3.72 -5.98
N LEU A 176 -7.98 -3.05 -7.12
CA LEU A 176 -6.84 -2.16 -7.33
C LEU A 176 -6.85 -0.96 -6.39
N LEU A 177 -8.02 -0.42 -6.05
CA LEU A 177 -8.14 0.64 -5.05
C LEU A 177 -7.64 0.18 -3.68
N GLU A 178 -8.01 -1.02 -3.25
CA GLU A 178 -7.57 -1.60 -1.98
C GLU A 178 -6.08 -1.95 -1.97
N GLU A 179 -5.52 -2.35 -3.12
CA GLU A 179 -4.07 -2.48 -3.28
C GLU A 179 -3.36 -1.12 -3.18
N GLY A 180 -3.82 -0.11 -3.90
CA GLY A 180 -3.25 1.23 -3.84
C GLY A 180 -3.31 1.85 -2.43
N LYS A 181 -4.38 1.58 -1.66
CA LYS A 181 -4.48 1.97 -0.24
C LYS A 181 -3.48 1.24 0.65
N ARG A 182 -3.16 -0.02 0.35
CA ARG A 182 -2.12 -0.78 1.07
C ARG A 182 -0.74 -0.20 0.77
N ASP A 183 -0.44 0.07 -0.51
CA ASP A 183 0.82 0.68 -0.93
C ASP A 183 1.00 2.07 -0.33
N ASN A 184 -0.03 2.92 -0.33
CA ASN A 184 0.02 4.24 0.31
C ASN A 184 0.39 4.14 1.80
N ARG A 185 -0.28 3.25 2.55
CA ARG A 185 -0.01 3.06 3.98
C ARG A 185 1.42 2.60 4.25
N ASN A 186 1.96 1.71 3.41
CA ASN A 186 3.34 1.25 3.53
C ASN A 186 4.34 2.35 3.16
N GLY A 187 4.08 3.10 2.09
CA GLY A 187 4.89 4.25 1.67
C GLY A 187 4.95 5.34 2.75
N ASP A 188 3.81 5.67 3.36
CA ASP A 188 3.71 6.61 4.48
C ASP A 188 4.51 6.13 5.70
N ALA A 189 4.49 4.83 6.00
CA ALA A 189 5.28 4.27 7.08
C ALA A 189 6.80 4.40 6.82
N TYR A 190 7.26 4.23 5.57
CA TYR A 190 8.66 4.51 5.20
C TYR A 190 9.00 6.01 5.28
N ASN A 191 8.06 6.90 4.95
CA ASN A 191 8.24 8.34 5.16
C ASN A 191 8.39 8.68 6.64
N LEU A 192 7.63 8.04 7.54
CA LEU A 192 7.80 8.19 8.98
C LEU A 192 9.20 7.73 9.43
N VAL A 193 9.70 6.60 8.93
CA VAL A 193 11.07 6.11 9.21
C VAL A 193 12.11 7.16 8.79
N ASN A 194 11.95 7.79 7.62
CA ASN A 194 12.85 8.85 7.16
C ASN A 194 12.86 10.08 8.08
N VAL A 195 11.69 10.49 8.59
CA VAL A 195 11.59 11.60 9.55
C VAL A 195 12.36 11.26 10.83
N ILE A 196 12.21 10.03 11.35
CA ILE A 196 12.94 9.58 12.54
C ILE A 196 14.46 9.56 12.27
N TYR A 197 14.91 9.01 11.15
CA TYR A 197 16.32 9.03 10.81
C TYR A 197 16.88 10.44 10.62
N SER A 198 16.11 11.38 10.10
CA SER A 198 16.52 12.78 9.99
C SER A 198 16.78 13.42 11.36
N VAL A 199 15.90 13.15 12.33
CA VAL A 199 16.10 13.57 13.73
C VAL A 199 17.34 12.90 14.32
N VAL A 200 17.55 11.60 14.07
CA VAL A 200 18.74 10.90 14.56
C VAL A 200 20.03 11.43 13.95
N LEU A 201 20.07 11.67 12.63
CA LEU A 201 21.22 12.27 11.95
C LEU A 201 21.56 13.64 12.54
N PHE A 202 20.55 14.45 12.83
CA PHE A 202 20.74 15.71 13.53
C PHE A 202 21.35 15.51 14.92
N LEU A 203 20.80 14.59 15.73
CA LEU A 203 21.32 14.28 17.07
C LEU A 203 22.78 13.80 17.02
N LEU A 204 23.12 12.92 16.07
CA LEU A 204 24.49 12.44 15.86
C LEU A 204 25.42 13.58 15.44
N GLY A 205 24.97 14.49 14.56
CA GLY A 205 25.74 15.64 14.13
C GLY A 205 26.11 16.61 15.26
N ILE A 206 25.21 16.81 16.24
CA ILE A 206 25.46 17.70 17.38
C ILE A 206 26.29 17.06 18.51
N VAL A 207 26.51 15.73 18.51
CA VAL A 207 27.33 15.05 19.55
C VAL A 207 28.72 15.70 19.66
N GLY A 208 29.33 16.06 18.53
CA GLY A 208 30.66 16.70 18.49
C GLY A 208 30.71 18.10 19.10
N VAL A 209 29.57 18.79 19.17
CA VAL A 209 29.46 20.18 19.66
C VAL A 209 29.54 20.26 21.18
N PHE A 210 29.06 19.24 21.90
CA PHE A 210 29.07 19.24 23.36
C PHE A 210 30.50 19.14 23.90
N LYS A 211 30.86 19.98 24.87
CA LYS A 211 32.16 19.93 25.56
C LYS A 211 32.19 18.91 26.70
N ASN A 212 31.03 18.69 27.34
CA ASN A 212 30.89 17.78 28.48
C ASN A 212 30.70 16.34 28.00
N LEU A 213 31.60 15.45 28.43
CA LEU A 213 31.57 14.03 28.08
C LEU A 213 30.23 13.33 28.44
N PRO A 214 29.60 13.57 29.61
CA PRO A 214 28.31 12.97 29.93
C PRO A 214 27.21 13.35 28.94
N ASN A 215 27.14 14.62 28.54
CA ASN A 215 26.14 15.10 27.59
C ASN A 215 26.32 14.46 26.21
N ARG A 216 27.57 14.27 25.76
CA ARG A 216 27.88 13.52 24.53
C ARG A 216 27.32 12.10 24.60
N VAL A 217 27.54 11.41 25.73
CA VAL A 217 27.08 10.03 25.92
C VAL A 217 25.55 9.96 25.93
N VAL A 218 24.86 10.88 26.60
CA VAL A 218 23.39 10.91 26.66
C VAL A 218 22.80 11.11 25.26
N VAL A 219 23.27 12.10 24.50
CA VAL A 219 22.76 12.37 23.15
C VAL A 219 23.06 11.21 22.20
N LEU A 220 24.28 10.66 22.27
CA LEU A 220 24.65 9.48 21.48
C LEU A 220 23.76 8.28 21.81
N PHE A 221 23.46 8.04 23.09
CA PHE A 221 22.60 6.94 23.50
C PHE A 221 21.18 7.10 22.95
N ILE A 222 20.59 8.30 23.05
CA ILE A 222 19.27 8.60 22.50
C ILE A 222 19.26 8.41 20.98
N ALA A 223 20.29 8.87 20.28
CA ALA A 223 20.44 8.68 18.84
C ALA A 223 20.50 7.19 18.44
N ILE A 224 21.32 6.40 19.14
CA ILE A 224 21.44 4.96 18.89
C ILE A 224 20.10 4.27 19.14
N ALA A 225 19.41 4.59 20.23
CA ALA A 225 18.08 4.05 20.52
C ALA A 225 17.07 4.41 19.41
N GLY A 226 17.11 5.65 18.91
CA GLY A 226 16.28 6.11 17.79
C GLY A 226 16.53 5.33 16.51
N VAL A 227 17.80 5.11 16.13
CA VAL A 227 18.15 4.27 14.97
C VAL A 227 17.65 2.85 15.15
N VAL A 228 17.91 2.23 16.30
CA VAL A 228 17.49 0.84 16.55
C VAL A 228 15.97 0.70 16.44
N LEU A 229 15.21 1.59 17.08
CA LEU A 229 13.74 1.56 17.02
C LEU A 229 13.22 1.80 15.60
N ALA A 230 13.75 2.80 14.89
CA ALA A 230 13.36 3.08 13.51
C ALA A 230 13.66 1.92 12.57
N THR A 231 14.83 1.30 12.72
CA THR A 231 15.25 0.15 11.92
C THR A 231 14.38 -1.07 12.21
N ILE A 232 14.08 -1.37 13.48
CA ILE A 232 13.16 -2.45 13.84
C ILE A 232 11.80 -2.21 13.20
N TYR A 233 11.24 -1.00 13.35
CA TYR A 233 9.96 -0.64 12.73
C TYR A 233 10.00 -0.77 11.21
N MET A 234 11.06 -0.28 10.56
CA MET A 234 11.26 -0.37 9.11
C MET A 234 11.21 -1.82 8.61
N PHE A 235 11.79 -2.77 9.34
CA PHE A 235 11.75 -4.19 8.98
C PHE A 235 10.38 -4.85 9.19
N THR A 236 9.45 -4.21 9.90
CA THR A 236 8.05 -4.70 10.00
C THR A 236 7.18 -4.27 8.82
N ILE A 237 7.62 -3.29 8.02
CA ILE A 237 6.88 -2.79 6.87
C ILE A 237 7.09 -3.75 5.68
N PRO A 238 6.02 -4.22 5.02
CA PRO A 238 6.14 -5.06 3.84
C PRO A 238 6.91 -4.36 2.70
N LEU A 239 7.72 -5.13 1.97
CA LEU A 239 8.33 -4.66 0.73
C LEU A 239 7.26 -4.50 -0.37
N PRO A 240 7.48 -3.63 -1.37
CA PRO A 240 6.57 -3.45 -2.49
C PRO A 240 6.27 -4.75 -3.23
N THR A 241 5.05 -4.87 -3.75
CA THR A 241 4.64 -5.99 -4.59
C THR A 241 5.52 -6.09 -5.85
N GLY A 242 5.96 -7.31 -6.17
CA GLY A 242 6.88 -7.55 -7.29
C GLY A 242 8.33 -7.09 -7.06
N PHE A 243 8.70 -6.73 -5.83
CA PHE A 243 10.06 -6.32 -5.53
C PHE A 243 11.07 -7.46 -5.77
N ASN A 244 11.97 -7.23 -6.73
CA ASN A 244 13.14 -8.05 -6.96
C ASN A 244 14.34 -7.12 -7.14
N ILE A 245 15.32 -7.21 -6.25
CA ILE A 245 16.53 -6.37 -6.34
C ILE A 245 17.35 -6.68 -7.59
N LEU A 246 17.24 -7.89 -8.14
CA LEU A 246 17.96 -8.33 -9.34
C LEU A 246 17.35 -7.79 -10.63
N SER A 247 16.03 -7.52 -10.67
CA SER A 247 15.40 -6.94 -11.86
C SER A 247 15.93 -5.53 -12.16
N PHE A 248 16.35 -4.80 -11.13
CA PHE A 248 17.01 -3.50 -11.27
C PHE A 248 18.38 -3.59 -11.98
N PHE A 249 19.09 -4.72 -11.82
CA PHE A 249 20.36 -4.97 -12.50
C PHE A 249 20.19 -5.66 -13.86
N GLY A 250 18.95 -5.76 -14.38
CA GLY A 250 18.66 -6.48 -15.62
C GLY A 250 18.85 -7.99 -15.51
N MET A 251 18.93 -8.52 -14.29
CA MET A 251 18.99 -9.95 -13.99
C MET A 251 17.59 -10.39 -13.54
N ALA A 252 16.65 -10.45 -14.48
CA ALA A 252 15.33 -11.03 -14.28
C ALA A 252 15.00 -11.95 -15.45
#